data_AF-A0A7C4BJL4-F1
#
_entry.id   AF-A0A7C4BJL4-F1
#
_cell.length_a   1.000
_cell.length_b   1.000
_cell.length_c   1.000
_cell.angle_alpha   90.00
_cell.angle_beta   90.00
_cell.angle_gamma   90.00
#
_symmetry.space_group_name_H-M   'P 1'
#
loop_
_entity.id
_entity.type
_entity.pdbx_description
1 polymer ?
#
loop_
_entity_poly.entity_id
_entity_poly.type
_entity_poly.pdbx_seq_one_letter_code
_entity_poly.pdbx_strand_id
1 'polypeptide(L)'
;MVYGPGEEVADGCLNHFAVLKVFGMLELVPHHTIFPGGINMSPVGVIMNRKTWDQLPPEVQKVFIETQHEFTDYLYHIEKNRVA
;
A
#
# COMPACT_ATOMS: atom_id res chain seq x y z
N MET A 1 -16.34 -6.84 -18.51
CA MET A 1 -16.88 -8.20 -18.36
C MET A 1 -17.70 -8.20 -17.08
N VAL A 2 -18.95 -8.64 -17.15
CA VAL A 2 -19.82 -8.78 -15.98
C VAL A 2 -20.01 -10.29 -15.80
N TYR A 3 -19.46 -10.82 -14.72
CA TYR A 3 -19.54 -12.24 -14.39
C TYR A 3 -20.95 -12.57 -13.89
N GLY A 4 -21.48 -13.72 -14.30
CA GLY A 4 -22.74 -14.25 -13.82
C GLY A 4 -22.67 -14.74 -12.37
N PRO A 5 -23.81 -15.04 -11.74
CA PRO A 5 -23.82 -15.64 -10.40
C PRO A 5 -23.03 -16.97 -10.41
N GLY A 6 -22.01 -17.11 -9.55
CA GLY A 6 -21.15 -18.30 -9.47
C GLY A 6 -19.90 -18.29 -10.36
N GLU A 7 -19.59 -17.15 -11.01
CA GLU A 7 -18.37 -16.95 -11.79
C GLU A 7 -17.32 -16.12 -11.02
N GLU A 8 -17.41 -16.04 -9.69
CA GLU A 8 -16.36 -15.40 -8.89
C GLU A 8 -15.05 -16.22 -8.95
N VAL A 9 -13.96 -15.56 -9.31
CA VAL A 9 -12.62 -16.18 -9.38
C VAL A 9 -12.00 -16.37 -7.98
N ALA A 10 -12.53 -15.69 -6.96
CA ALA A 10 -12.07 -15.75 -5.59
C ALA A 10 -13.20 -15.43 -4.59
N ASP A 11 -13.20 -16.08 -3.43
CA ASP A 11 -14.20 -15.90 -2.36
C ASP A 11 -13.92 -14.69 -1.44
N GLY A 12 -12.76 -14.04 -1.59
CA GLY A 12 -12.35 -12.92 -0.73
C GLY A 12 -10.93 -12.45 -1.01
N CYS A 13 -10.43 -11.52 -0.19
CA CYS A 13 -9.06 -11.03 -0.27
C CYS A 13 -8.50 -10.65 1.11
N LEU A 14 -7.17 -10.63 1.21
CA LEU A 14 -6.45 -10.12 2.38
C LEU A 14 -5.85 -8.77 2.01
N ASN A 15 -6.33 -7.70 2.64
CA ASN A 15 -5.76 -6.37 2.50
C ASN A 15 -6.13 -5.47 3.70
N HIS A 16 -5.49 -4.31 3.79
CA HIS A 16 -5.89 -3.29 4.76
C HIS A 16 -7.08 -2.47 4.25
N PHE A 17 -7.87 -1.90 5.17
CA PHE A 17 -9.14 -1.24 4.87
C PHE A 17 -9.04 -0.09 3.85
N ALA A 18 -7.91 0.63 3.80
CA ALA A 18 -7.73 1.71 2.84
C ALA A 18 -7.77 1.20 1.38
N VAL A 19 -7.10 0.08 1.10
CA VAL A 19 -7.13 -0.57 -0.21
C VAL A 19 -8.52 -1.13 -0.50
N LEU A 20 -9.16 -1.80 0.46
CA LEU A 20 -10.52 -2.31 0.27
C LEU A 20 -11.50 -1.20 -0.10
N LYS A 21 -11.38 -0.02 0.51
CA LYS A 21 -12.19 1.15 0.19
C LYS A 21 -11.93 1.68 -1.22
N VAL A 22 -10.67 1.84 -1.60
CA VAL A 22 -10.29 2.40 -2.92
C VAL A 22 -10.77 1.51 -4.07
N PHE A 23 -10.75 0.19 -3.91
CA PHE A 23 -11.22 -0.75 -4.92
C PHE A 23 -12.72 -1.08 -4.82
N GLY A 24 -13.47 -0.42 -3.93
CA GLY A 24 -14.90 -0.71 -3.75
C GLY A 24 -15.20 -2.09 -3.18
N MET A 25 -14.20 -2.78 -2.62
CA MET A 25 -14.35 -4.14 -2.10
C MET A 25 -15.23 -4.19 -0.86
N LEU A 26 -15.29 -3.12 -0.06
CA LEU A 26 -16.10 -3.07 1.16
C LEU A 26 -17.61 -3.31 0.91
N GLU A 27 -18.09 -3.02 -0.30
CA GLU A 27 -19.48 -3.27 -0.70
C GLU A 27 -19.70 -4.69 -1.23
N LEU A 28 -18.62 -5.35 -1.69
CA LEU A 28 -18.64 -6.68 -2.29
C LEU A 28 -18.38 -7.78 -1.26
N VAL A 29 -17.57 -7.52 -0.23
CA VAL A 29 -17.25 -8.47 0.85
C VAL A 29 -17.90 -8.03 2.17
N PRO A 30 -19.05 -8.61 2.55
CA PRO A 30 -19.79 -8.15 3.74
C PRO A 30 -19.12 -8.56 5.07
N HIS A 31 -18.18 -9.50 5.04
CA HIS A 31 -17.56 -10.06 6.23
C HIS A 31 -16.08 -9.70 6.31
N HIS A 32 -15.63 -9.32 7.50
CA HIS A 32 -14.27 -8.86 7.76
C HIS A 32 -13.72 -9.53 9.04
N THR A 33 -12.49 -10.04 8.97
CA THR A 33 -11.76 -10.55 10.14
C THR A 33 -10.60 -9.61 10.43
N ILE A 34 -10.54 -9.10 11.67
CA ILE A 34 -9.51 -8.16 12.12
C ILE A 34 -8.59 -8.87 13.12
N PHE A 35 -7.29 -8.83 12.85
CA PHE A 35 -6.25 -9.37 13.73
C PHE A 35 -5.62 -8.22 14.53
N PRO A 36 -5.62 -8.27 15.87
CA PRO A 36 -4.89 -7.30 16.68
C PRO A 36 -3.40 -7.29 16.31
N GLY A 37 -2.88 -6.13 15.90
CA GLY A 37 -1.51 -6.00 15.39
C GLY A 37 -1.32 -6.34 13.90
N GLY A 38 -2.39 -6.73 13.20
CA GLY A 38 -2.35 -7.10 11.78
C GLY A 38 -1.97 -8.56 11.55
N ILE A 39 -2.39 -9.10 10.41
CA ILE A 39 -2.05 -10.47 9.97
C ILE A 39 -0.90 -10.50 8.97
N ASN A 40 -0.72 -9.43 8.20
CA ASN A 40 0.36 -9.26 7.25
C ASN A 40 0.60 -7.77 7.03
N MET A 41 1.84 -7.32 7.19
CA MET A 41 2.30 -6.03 6.69
C MET A 41 3.49 -6.28 5.77
N SER A 42 3.28 -6.12 4.47
CA SER A 42 4.36 -6.18 3.50
C SER A 42 5.05 -4.80 3.44
N PRO A 43 6.38 -4.72 3.56
CA PRO A 43 7.07 -3.45 3.49
C PRO A 43 6.86 -2.82 2.10
N VAL A 44 6.50 -1.53 2.08
CA VAL A 44 6.43 -0.73 0.86
C VAL A 44 7.68 0.14 0.81
N GLY A 45 8.41 0.08 -0.31
CA GLY A 45 9.61 0.87 -0.53
C GLY A 45 9.54 1.63 -1.84
N VAL A 46 10.23 2.78 -1.88
CA VAL A 46 10.44 3.54 -3.11
C VAL A 46 11.70 3.00 -3.78
N ILE A 47 11.58 2.63 -5.06
CA ILE A 47 12.71 2.18 -5.88
C ILE A 47 12.91 3.12 -7.06
N MET A 48 14.16 3.30 -7.49
CA MET A 48 14.50 4.08 -8.68
C MET A 48 15.28 3.22 -9.67
N ASN A 49 15.02 3.40 -10.97
CA ASN A 49 15.83 2.77 -12.00
C ASN A 49 17.31 3.18 -11.85
N ARG A 50 18.21 2.20 -11.91
CA ARG A 50 19.64 2.45 -11.68
C ARG A 50 20.27 3.40 -12.69
N LYS A 51 19.93 3.29 -13.98
CA LYS A 51 20.48 4.17 -15.03
C LYS A 51 20.01 5.60 -14.83
N THR A 52 18.75 5.79 -14.43
CA THR A 52 18.22 7.10 -14.09
C THR A 52 18.95 7.69 -12.88
N TRP A 53 19.16 6.90 -11.83
CA TRP A 53 19.91 7.33 -10.64
C TRP A 53 21.32 7.81 -10.98
N ASP A 54 22.07 7.02 -11.75
CA ASP A 54 23.46 7.32 -12.11
C ASP A 54 23.60 8.58 -13.00
N GLN A 55 22.51 9.00 -13.67
CA GLN A 55 22.45 10.23 -14.47
C GLN A 55 22.08 11.47 -13.65
N LEU A 56 21.64 11.31 -12.41
CA LEU A 56 21.31 12.45 -11.56
C LEU A 56 22.57 13.18 -11.11
N PRO A 57 22.54 14.52 -11.05
CA PRO A 57 23.61 15.28 -10.43
C PRO A 57 23.85 14.86 -8.96
N PRO A 58 25.09 14.89 -8.46
CA PRO A 58 25.42 14.44 -7.09
C PRO A 58 24.60 15.12 -5.99
N GLU A 59 24.28 16.40 -6.15
CA GLU A 59 23.44 17.17 -5.23
C GLU A 59 21.99 16.67 -5.19
N VAL A 60 21.47 16.22 -6.33
CA VAL A 60 20.11 15.64 -6.40
C VAL A 60 20.10 14.24 -5.77
N GLN A 61 21.13 13.42 -6.05
CA GLN A 61 21.29 12.12 -5.38
C GLN A 61 21.33 12.28 -3.85
N LYS A 62 22.07 13.28 -3.36
CA LYS A 62 22.15 13.60 -1.94
C LYS A 62 20.76 13.90 -1.35
N VAL A 63 19.96 14.75 -1.99
CA VAL A 63 18.60 15.06 -1.53
C VAL A 63 17.75 13.80 -1.42
N PHE A 64 17.79 12.89 -2.42
CA PHE A 64 17.05 11.64 -2.34
C PHE A 64 17.49 10.77 -1.16
N ILE A 65 18.79 10.63 -0.91
CA ILE A 65 19.29 9.85 0.24
C ILE A 65 18.88 10.48 1.57
N GLU A 66 18.94 11.81 1.68
CA GLU A 66 18.58 12.53 2.90
C GLU A 66 17.06 12.44 3.18
N THR A 67 16.23 12.40 2.14
CA THR A 67 14.76 12.44 2.26
C THR A 67 14.06 11.10 2.06
N GLN A 68 14.78 10.01 1.75
CA GLN A 68 14.15 8.71 1.46
C GLN A 68 13.25 8.16 2.58
N HIS A 69 13.52 8.55 3.83
CA HIS A 69 12.75 8.13 5.00
C HIS A 69 11.40 8.84 5.11
N GLU A 70 11.27 10.05 4.55
CA GLU A 70 10.06 10.89 4.66
C GLU A 70 8.81 10.18 4.14
N PHE A 71 8.95 9.40 3.05
CA PHE A 71 7.85 8.60 2.51
C PHE A 71 7.35 7.57 3.54
N THR A 72 8.29 6.82 4.11
CA THR A 72 8.00 5.75 5.07
C THR A 72 7.42 6.33 6.36
N ASP A 73 7.98 7.44 6.85
CA ASP A 73 7.52 8.12 8.06
C ASP A 73 6.11 8.70 7.88
N TYR A 74 5.82 9.30 6.72
CA TYR A 74 4.50 9.80 6.38
C TYR A 74 3.47 8.66 6.26
N LEU A 75 3.84 7.54 5.62
CA LEU A 75 2.98 6.37 5.51
C LEU A 75 2.58 5.84 6.89
N TYR A 76 3.55 5.63 7.78
CA TYR A 76 3.28 5.16 9.13
C TYR A 76 2.55 6.19 9.99
N HIS A 77 2.77 7.48 9.76
CA HIS A 77 2.01 8.54 10.42
C HIS A 77 0.51 8.46 10.07
N ILE A 78 0.18 8.30 8.79
CA ILE A 78 -1.21 8.12 8.35
C ILE A 78 -1.82 6.87 8.98
N GLU A 79 -1.10 5.76 9.00
CA GLU A 79 -1.61 4.49 9.57
C GLU A 79 -1.87 4.60 11.07
N LYS A 80 -0.96 5.23 11.83
CA LYS A 80 -1.13 5.42 13.28
C LYS A 80 -2.30 6.34 13.63
N ASN A 81 -2.54 7.38 12.81
CA ASN A 81 -3.53 8.42 13.11
C ASN A 81 -4.90 8.19 12.46
N ARG A 82 -5.09 7.09 11.73
CA ARG A 82 -6.40 6.69 11.17
C ARG A 82 -7.15 5.68 12.05
N VAL A 83 -6.57 5.27 13.17
CA VAL A 83 -7.24 4.46 14.19
C VAL A 83 -7.69 5.37 15.33
N ALA A 84 -8.65 6.25 15.03
CA ALA A 84 -9.43 7.01 16.01
C ALA A 84 -10.87 7.14 15.49
#